data_AF-A0A662FTD6-F1
#
_entry.id   AF-A0A662FTD6-F1
#
_cell.length_a   1.000
_cell.length_b   1.000
_cell.length_c   1.000
_cell.angle_alpha   90.00
_cell.angle_beta   90.00
_cell.angle_gamma   90.00
#
_symmetry.space_group_name_H-M   'P 1'
#
loop_
_entity.id
_entity.type
_entity.pdbx_description
1 polymer ?
#
loop_
_entity_poly.entity_id
_entity_poly.type
_entity_poly.pdbx_seq_one_letter_code
_entity_poly.pdbx_strand_id
1 'polypeptide(L)'
;MATIPLVDRFLKEISKLAKMYGMDVNVYSLNRGFGLDLDEKYEAVKLFELLNILTIKDASVKLTDVGEKLVVKCIRIANHVITNHLDFKDDRGRVLGKVLYICSRMMPSWRNIDDALNYLDTVLEKLEELREKNYDKYLAILGVIGYYNKYAHEDILTEILKIEEIQAEIT
;
A
#
# COMPACT_ATOMS: atom_id res chain seq x y z
N MET A 1 -26.77 -6.68 -2.14
CA MET A 1 -26.06 -7.19 -0.94
C MET A 1 -25.01 -8.25 -1.33
N ALA A 2 -23.93 -7.85 -2.02
CA ALA A 2 -22.87 -8.77 -2.48
C ALA A 2 -21.43 -8.18 -2.33
N THR A 3 -21.29 -7.07 -1.61
CA THR A 3 -20.05 -6.28 -1.50
C THR A 3 -19.05 -6.86 -0.49
N ILE A 4 -19.51 -7.31 0.69
CA ILE A 4 -18.65 -7.91 1.74
C ILE A 4 -17.89 -9.16 1.22
N PRO A 5 -18.51 -10.10 0.48
CA PRO A 5 -17.80 -11.26 -0.04
C PRO A 5 -16.68 -10.93 -1.03
N LEU A 6 -16.73 -9.79 -1.73
CA LEU A 6 -15.74 -9.47 -2.75
C LEU A 6 -14.43 -8.98 -2.12
N VAL A 7 -14.51 -8.01 -1.23
CA VAL A 7 -13.35 -7.45 -0.53
C VAL A 7 -12.62 -8.54 0.24
N ASP A 8 -13.36 -9.39 0.97
CA ASP A 8 -12.75 -10.49 1.72
C ASP A 8 -12.08 -11.53 0.81
N ARG A 9 -12.63 -11.82 -0.38
CA ARG A 9 -12.00 -12.73 -1.36
C ARG A 9 -10.71 -12.14 -1.91
N PHE A 10 -10.71 -10.85 -2.24
CA PHE A 10 -9.49 -10.15 -2.63
C PHE A 10 -8.43 -10.22 -1.52
N LEU A 11 -8.78 -9.87 -0.29
CA LEU A 11 -7.85 -9.87 0.84
C LEU A 11 -7.36 -11.29 1.21
N LYS A 12 -8.11 -12.35 0.89
CA LYS A 12 -7.63 -13.73 1.00
C LYS A 12 -6.49 -14.04 0.02
N GLU A 13 -6.59 -13.58 -1.22
CA GLU A 13 -5.49 -13.73 -2.19
C GLU A 13 -4.25 -12.95 -1.73
N ILE A 14 -4.43 -11.75 -1.20
CA ILE A 14 -3.34 -10.95 -0.59
C ILE A 14 -2.69 -11.70 0.58
N SER A 15 -3.50 -12.21 1.52
CA SER A 15 -3.02 -12.96 2.68
C SER A 15 -2.22 -14.21 2.28
N LYS A 16 -2.70 -14.95 1.26
CA LYS A 16 -2.00 -16.12 0.72
C LYS A 16 -0.64 -15.72 0.13
N LEU A 17 -0.59 -14.67 -0.68
CA LEU A 17 0.66 -14.20 -1.29
C LEU A 17 1.62 -13.66 -0.22
N ALA A 18 1.15 -12.83 0.72
CA ALA A 18 1.95 -12.31 1.81
C ALA A 18 2.62 -13.44 2.63
N LYS A 19 1.88 -14.53 2.89
CA LYS A 19 2.43 -15.72 3.56
C LYS A 19 3.57 -16.38 2.79
N MET A 20 3.48 -16.45 1.46
CA MET A 20 4.57 -16.96 0.61
C MET A 20 5.84 -16.10 0.69
N TYR A 21 5.68 -14.81 1.01
CA TYR A 21 6.78 -13.86 1.22
C TYR A 21 7.14 -13.66 2.70
N GLY A 22 6.75 -14.60 3.57
CA GLY A 22 7.13 -14.60 4.99
C GLY A 22 6.39 -13.59 5.87
N MET A 23 5.32 -12.96 5.36
CA MET A 23 4.47 -12.06 6.12
C MET A 23 3.15 -12.77 6.49
N ASP A 24 3.03 -13.23 7.74
CA ASP A 24 1.79 -13.83 8.23
C ASP A 24 0.77 -12.76 8.61
N VAL A 25 -0.29 -12.64 7.81
CA VAL A 25 -1.35 -11.64 7.95
C VAL A 25 -2.71 -12.27 7.69
N ASN A 26 -3.69 -11.90 8.50
CA ASN A 26 -5.07 -12.36 8.33
C ASN A 26 -5.94 -11.28 7.66
N VAL A 27 -7.06 -11.73 7.08
CA VAL A 27 -8.02 -10.87 6.36
C VAL A 27 -8.55 -9.75 7.24
N TYR A 28 -8.80 -10.01 8.54
CA TYR A 28 -9.31 -9.00 9.46
C TYR A 28 -8.35 -7.82 9.62
N SER A 29 -7.05 -8.10 9.83
CA SER A 29 -6.01 -7.07 9.97
C SER A 29 -5.82 -6.29 8.67
N LEU A 30 -5.78 -6.98 7.52
CA LEU A 30 -5.74 -6.35 6.19
C LEU A 30 -6.94 -5.41 5.97
N ASN A 31 -8.14 -5.87 6.30
CA ASN A 31 -9.39 -5.12 6.11
C ASN A 31 -9.40 -3.84 6.97
N ARG A 32 -8.81 -3.85 8.18
CA ARG A 32 -8.65 -2.65 9.02
C ARG A 32 -7.67 -1.60 8.46
N GLY A 33 -6.76 -2.01 7.59
CA GLY A 33 -5.84 -1.10 6.89
C GLY A 33 -6.36 -0.66 5.52
N PHE A 34 -7.14 -1.51 4.87
CA PHE A 34 -7.65 -1.30 3.52
C PHE A 34 -8.97 -0.54 3.56
N GLY A 35 -8.94 0.77 3.27
CA GLY A 35 -10.11 1.66 3.22
C GLY A 35 -10.78 1.94 4.57
N LEU A 36 -11.59 3.00 4.63
CA LEU A 36 -12.27 3.39 5.87
C LEU A 36 -13.63 2.74 6.05
N ASP A 37 -14.41 2.67 4.97
CA ASP A 37 -15.73 2.04 4.94
C ASP A 37 -15.83 1.00 3.82
N LEU A 38 -16.96 0.30 3.76
CA LEU A 38 -17.15 -0.80 2.83
C LEU A 38 -17.22 -0.32 1.36
N ASP A 39 -17.72 0.88 1.13
CA ASP A 39 -17.92 1.42 -0.22
C ASP A 39 -16.56 1.82 -0.81
N GLU A 40 -15.72 2.52 -0.04
CA GLU A 40 -14.34 2.84 -0.44
C GLU A 40 -13.52 1.58 -0.74
N LYS A 41 -13.70 0.52 0.07
CA LYS A 41 -13.02 -0.76 -0.15
C LYS A 41 -13.46 -1.42 -1.45
N TYR A 42 -14.75 -1.37 -1.72
CA TYR A 42 -15.31 -1.94 -2.94
C TYR A 42 -14.84 -1.18 -4.18
N GLU A 43 -14.85 0.16 -4.13
CA GLU A 43 -14.30 1.01 -5.18
C GLU A 43 -12.82 0.68 -5.45
N ALA A 44 -12.00 0.55 -4.40
CA ALA A 44 -10.60 0.18 -4.53
C ALA A 44 -10.41 -1.18 -5.24
N VAL A 45 -11.21 -2.20 -4.87
CA VAL A 45 -11.16 -3.52 -5.55
C VAL A 45 -11.60 -3.41 -7.02
N LYS A 46 -12.56 -2.55 -7.33
CA LYS A 46 -12.99 -2.31 -8.71
C LYS A 46 -11.95 -1.56 -9.54
N LEU A 47 -11.22 -0.62 -8.95
CA LEU A 47 -10.07 0.00 -9.61
C LEU A 47 -8.97 -1.02 -9.90
N PHE A 48 -8.71 -1.95 -8.97
CA PHE A 48 -7.77 -3.05 -9.20
C PHE A 48 -8.20 -3.98 -10.34
N GLU A 49 -9.50 -4.27 -10.45
CA GLU A 49 -10.04 -5.03 -11.58
C GLU A 49 -9.83 -4.28 -12.91
N LEU A 50 -10.16 -3.00 -12.96
CA LEU A 50 -10.02 -2.16 -14.17
C LEU A 50 -8.57 -2.06 -14.66
N LEU A 51 -7.60 -2.07 -13.75
CA LEU A 51 -6.17 -2.03 -14.07
C LEU A 51 -5.55 -3.43 -14.26
N ASN A 52 -6.36 -4.47 -14.37
CA ASN A 52 -5.91 -5.84 -14.58
C ASN A 52 -4.92 -6.32 -13.48
N ILE A 53 -5.09 -5.85 -12.25
CA ILE A 53 -4.37 -6.35 -11.06
C ILE A 53 -5.05 -7.63 -10.55
N LEU A 54 -6.38 -7.68 -10.66
CA LEU A 54 -7.16 -8.86 -10.31
C LEU A 54 -8.20 -9.13 -11.38
N THR A 55 -8.65 -10.37 -11.44
CA THR A 55 -9.80 -10.79 -12.24
C THR A 55 -10.93 -11.22 -11.32
N ILE A 56 -12.16 -10.84 -11.68
CA ILE A 56 -13.37 -11.33 -11.00
C ILE A 56 -14.17 -12.16 -12.01
N LYS A 57 -14.31 -13.46 -11.73
CA LYS A 57 -15.10 -14.37 -12.57
C LYS A 57 -15.92 -15.31 -11.70
N ASP A 58 -17.24 -15.39 -11.95
CA ASP A 58 -18.16 -16.28 -11.22
C ASP A 58 -18.01 -16.16 -9.68
N ALA A 59 -17.89 -14.91 -9.21
CA ALA A 59 -17.59 -14.53 -7.82
C ALA A 59 -16.22 -15.00 -7.27
N SER A 60 -15.36 -15.65 -8.06
CA SER A 60 -13.97 -15.87 -7.70
C SER A 60 -13.13 -14.61 -7.96
N VAL A 61 -12.15 -14.36 -7.08
CA VAL A 61 -11.15 -13.30 -7.23
C VAL A 61 -9.79 -13.96 -7.34
N LYS A 62 -8.99 -13.56 -8.31
CA LYS A 62 -7.60 -13.99 -8.46
C LYS A 62 -6.72 -12.82 -8.84
N LEU A 63 -5.52 -12.75 -8.28
CA LEU A 63 -4.49 -11.84 -8.78
C LEU A 63 -4.05 -12.28 -10.18
N THR A 64 -3.73 -11.31 -11.02
CA THR A 64 -3.02 -11.56 -12.29
C THR A 64 -1.52 -11.56 -12.02
N ASP A 65 -0.70 -11.98 -12.99
CA ASP A 65 0.78 -11.92 -12.87
C ASP A 65 1.28 -10.51 -12.54
N VAL A 66 0.63 -9.48 -13.09
CA VAL A 66 1.00 -8.09 -12.82
C VAL A 66 0.48 -7.64 -11.45
N GLY A 67 -0.71 -8.09 -11.05
CA GLY A 67 -1.21 -7.85 -9.71
C GLY A 67 -0.36 -8.47 -8.62
N GLU A 68 0.15 -9.69 -8.84
CA GLU A 68 1.11 -10.31 -7.93
C GLU A 68 2.38 -9.45 -7.80
N LYS A 69 2.95 -8.96 -8.91
CA LYS A 69 4.11 -8.04 -8.87
C LYS A 69 3.83 -6.78 -8.05
N LEU A 70 2.66 -6.16 -8.24
CA LEU A 70 2.26 -4.97 -7.49
C LEU A 70 2.14 -5.29 -5.99
N VAL A 71 1.43 -6.36 -5.64
CA VAL A 71 1.24 -6.76 -4.24
C VAL A 71 2.56 -7.11 -3.58
N VAL A 72 3.50 -7.75 -4.28
CA VAL A 72 4.85 -8.02 -3.79
C VAL A 72 5.61 -6.74 -3.46
N LYS A 73 5.50 -5.68 -4.29
CA LYS A 73 6.08 -4.37 -3.98
C LYS A 73 5.40 -3.74 -2.76
N CYS A 74 4.07 -3.85 -2.63
CA CYS A 74 3.36 -3.41 -1.43
C CYS A 74 3.83 -4.13 -0.17
N ILE A 75 4.07 -5.45 -0.25
CA ILE A 75 4.63 -6.26 0.84
C ILE A 75 6.03 -5.76 1.22
N ARG A 76 6.88 -5.42 0.24
CA ARG A 76 8.22 -4.87 0.50
C ARG A 76 8.15 -3.54 1.25
N ILE A 77 7.29 -2.62 0.83
CA ILE A 77 7.09 -1.33 1.52
C ILE A 77 6.54 -1.56 2.93
N ALA A 78 5.52 -2.42 3.07
CA ALA A 78 4.95 -2.72 4.38
C ALA A 78 6.01 -3.32 5.32
N ASN A 79 6.79 -4.30 4.87
CA ASN A 79 7.89 -4.86 5.63
C ASN A 79 8.95 -3.81 6.01
N HIS A 80 9.28 -2.90 5.09
CA HIS A 80 10.21 -1.82 5.36
C HIS A 80 9.69 -0.92 6.49
N VAL A 81 8.41 -0.53 6.46
CA VAL A 81 7.77 0.25 7.54
C VAL A 81 7.76 -0.52 8.87
N ILE A 82 7.30 -1.77 8.87
CA ILE A 82 7.18 -2.61 10.07
C ILE A 82 8.53 -2.87 10.73
N THR A 83 9.58 -3.07 9.93
CA THR A 83 10.93 -3.39 10.44
C THR A 83 11.59 -2.17 11.07
N ASN A 84 11.27 -0.96 10.58
CA ASN A 84 11.98 0.26 10.94
C ASN A 84 11.18 1.23 11.83
N HIS A 85 9.88 0.97 12.09
CA HIS A 85 9.05 1.81 12.94
C HIS A 85 8.38 1.00 14.06
N LEU A 86 8.71 1.32 15.32
CA LEU A 86 8.37 0.50 16.50
C LEU A 86 6.86 0.26 16.67
N ASP A 87 6.03 1.27 16.39
CA ASP A 87 4.58 1.19 16.59
C ASP A 87 3.88 0.13 15.72
N PHE A 88 4.53 -0.33 14.63
CA PHE A 88 3.90 -1.19 13.64
C PHE A 88 4.36 -2.65 13.69
N LYS A 89 5.23 -3.01 14.64
CA LYS A 89 5.84 -4.35 14.73
C LYS A 89 4.81 -5.49 14.75
N ASP A 90 3.67 -5.25 15.41
CA ASP A 90 2.58 -6.22 15.56
C ASP A 90 1.39 -5.96 14.61
N ASP A 91 1.44 -4.88 13.82
CA ASP A 91 0.32 -4.37 12.99
C ASP A 91 0.50 -4.72 11.49
N ARG A 92 1.18 -5.83 11.20
CA ARG A 92 1.64 -6.20 9.84
C ARG A 92 0.55 -6.13 8.77
N GLY A 93 -0.59 -6.75 9.04
CA GLY A 93 -1.71 -6.79 8.08
C GLY A 93 -2.33 -5.42 7.88
N ARG A 94 -2.40 -4.61 8.94
CA ARG A 94 -2.93 -3.25 8.87
C ARG A 94 -2.03 -2.35 8.02
N VAL A 95 -0.72 -2.44 8.18
CA VAL A 95 0.24 -1.68 7.34
C VAL A 95 0.13 -2.12 5.88
N LEU A 96 0.12 -3.42 5.59
CA LEU A 96 -0.05 -3.90 4.21
C LEU A 96 -1.38 -3.44 3.60
N GLY A 97 -2.47 -3.50 4.37
CA GLY A 97 -3.77 -2.97 3.96
C GLY A 97 -3.72 -1.47 3.63
N LYS A 98 -2.97 -0.68 4.41
CA LYS A 98 -2.77 0.75 4.15
C LYS A 98 -1.98 1.01 2.88
N VAL A 99 -0.90 0.28 2.63
CA VAL A 99 -0.13 0.42 1.39
C VAL A 99 -1.00 0.09 0.17
N LEU A 100 -1.82 -0.97 0.24
CA LEU A 100 -2.78 -1.29 -0.82
C LEU A 100 -3.83 -0.18 -1.00
N TYR A 101 -4.32 0.40 0.09
CA TYR A 101 -5.27 1.49 0.03
C TYR A 101 -4.65 2.75 -0.61
N ILE A 102 -3.43 3.12 -0.23
CA ILE A 102 -2.66 4.21 -0.87
C ILE A 102 -2.57 3.97 -2.38
N CYS A 103 -2.22 2.74 -2.80
CA CYS A 103 -2.19 2.41 -4.23
C CYS A 103 -3.53 2.69 -4.91
N SER A 104 -4.64 2.24 -4.31
CA SER A 104 -5.97 2.48 -4.89
C SER A 104 -6.34 3.97 -5.01
N ARG A 105 -5.83 4.81 -4.10
CA ARG A 105 -6.05 6.26 -4.12
C ARG A 105 -5.22 6.97 -5.19
N MET A 106 -4.06 6.40 -5.53
CA MET A 106 -3.15 6.95 -6.53
C MET A 106 -3.47 6.50 -7.96
N MET A 107 -4.25 5.43 -8.11
CA MET A 107 -4.63 4.88 -9.41
C MET A 107 -5.27 5.87 -10.39
N PRO A 108 -6.14 6.81 -9.97
CA PRO A 108 -6.66 7.82 -10.89
C PRO A 108 -5.57 8.70 -11.53
N SER A 109 -4.39 8.81 -10.90
CA SER A 109 -3.24 9.57 -11.39
C SER A 109 -2.30 8.74 -12.27
N TRP A 110 -2.48 7.43 -12.34
CA TRP A 110 -1.63 6.52 -13.12
C TRP A 110 -2.26 6.23 -14.47
N ARG A 111 -1.46 6.27 -15.54
CA ARG A 111 -1.95 6.03 -16.91
C ARG A 111 -2.03 4.54 -17.21
N ASN A 112 -1.19 3.74 -16.55
CA ASN A 112 -1.09 2.31 -16.71
C ASN A 112 -0.51 1.66 -15.44
N ILE A 113 -0.36 0.33 -15.48
CA ILE A 113 0.16 -0.45 -14.36
C ILE A 113 1.67 -0.31 -14.14
N ASP A 114 2.44 0.01 -15.18
CA ASP A 114 3.88 0.23 -15.06
C ASP A 114 4.16 1.49 -14.24
N ASP A 115 3.33 2.53 -14.37
CA ASP A 115 3.39 3.72 -13.51
C ASP A 115 3.25 3.35 -12.02
N ALA A 116 2.33 2.43 -11.70
CA ALA A 116 2.12 1.95 -10.34
C ALA A 116 3.34 1.17 -9.82
N LEU A 117 3.91 0.29 -10.65
CA LEU A 117 5.09 -0.50 -10.29
C LEU A 117 6.32 0.38 -10.08
N ASN A 118 6.53 1.35 -10.96
CA ASN A 118 7.62 2.32 -10.87
C ASN A 118 7.45 3.22 -9.63
N TYR A 119 6.22 3.69 -9.36
CA TYR A 119 5.93 4.47 -8.15
C TYR A 119 6.37 3.75 -6.88
N LEU A 120 6.03 2.47 -6.73
CA LEU A 120 6.39 1.70 -5.54
C LEU A 120 7.90 1.43 -5.43
N ASP A 121 8.60 1.29 -6.56
CA ASP A 121 10.07 1.20 -6.55
C ASP A 121 10.70 2.52 -6.12
N THR A 122 10.24 3.65 -6.67
CA THR A 122 10.72 4.99 -6.29
C THR A 122 10.45 5.27 -4.81
N VAL A 123 9.29 4.87 -4.27
CA VAL A 123 9.00 5.00 -2.83
C VAL A 123 10.05 4.27 -2.00
N LEU A 124 10.38 3.02 -2.35
CA LEU A 124 11.38 2.25 -1.60
C LEU A 124 12.78 2.87 -1.70
N GLU A 125 13.20 3.28 -2.89
CA GLU A 125 14.49 3.94 -3.11
C GLU A 125 14.59 5.22 -2.27
N LYS A 126 13.55 6.05 -2.32
CA LYS A 126 13.52 7.32 -1.58
C LYS A 126 13.46 7.14 -0.06
N LEU A 127 12.79 6.10 0.42
CA LEU A 127 12.81 5.75 1.85
C LEU A 127 14.21 5.39 2.32
N GLU A 128 14.98 4.62 1.53
CA GLU A 128 16.37 4.28 1.86
C GLU A 128 17.27 5.53 1.83
N GLU A 129 17.16 6.37 0.79
CA GLU A 129 17.89 7.65 0.74
C GLU A 129 17.58 8.54 1.95
N LEU A 130 16.29 8.67 2.29
CA LEU A 130 15.86 9.52 3.40
C LEU A 130 16.36 8.97 4.74
N ARG A 131 16.42 7.64 4.89
CA ARG A 131 16.99 6.98 6.09
C ARG A 131 18.45 7.40 6.32
N GLU A 132 19.23 7.53 5.25
CA GLU A 132 20.65 7.91 5.32
C GLU A 132 20.85 9.41 5.54
N LYS A 133 20.01 10.24 4.91
CA LYS A 133 20.15 11.71 4.94
C LYS A 133 19.53 12.36 6.18
N ASN A 134 18.36 11.87 6.62
CA ASN A 134 17.59 12.47 7.71
C ASN A 134 16.66 11.46 8.40
N TYR A 135 17.16 10.83 9.47
CA TYR A 135 16.47 9.74 10.16
C TYR A 135 15.13 10.16 10.81
N ASP A 136 15.04 11.37 11.36
CA ASP A 136 13.80 11.85 12.00
C ASP A 136 12.67 12.03 10.98
N LYS A 137 12.99 12.62 9.82
CA LYS A 137 12.05 12.76 8.70
C LYS A 137 11.71 11.40 8.09
N TYR A 138 12.67 10.49 8.00
CA TYR A 138 12.42 9.10 7.61
C TYR A 138 11.38 8.44 8.53
N LEU A 139 11.55 8.51 9.85
CA LEU A 139 10.57 7.98 10.81
C LEU A 139 9.19 8.63 10.64
N ALA A 140 9.14 9.94 10.40
CA ALA A 140 7.89 10.65 10.13
C ALA A 140 7.17 10.09 8.89
N ILE A 141 7.90 9.84 7.79
CA ILE A 141 7.33 9.24 6.57
C ILE A 141 6.85 7.81 6.82
N LEU A 142 7.60 6.99 7.57
CA LEU A 142 7.12 5.66 7.97
C LEU A 142 5.82 5.76 8.77
N GLY A 143 5.73 6.76 9.65
CA GLY A 143 4.51 7.12 10.35
C GLY A 143 3.37 7.48 9.39
N VAL A 144 3.61 8.32 8.38
CA VAL A 144 2.60 8.67 7.36
C VAL A 144 2.07 7.42 6.66
N ILE A 145 2.94 6.52 6.22
CA ILE A 145 2.53 5.27 5.55
C ILE A 145 1.75 4.39 6.52
N GLY A 146 2.30 4.15 7.70
CA GLY A 146 1.75 3.23 8.69
C GLY A 146 0.50 3.78 9.40
N TYR A 147 0.24 5.08 9.38
CA TYR A 147 -0.96 5.75 9.90
C TYR A 147 -1.93 6.25 8.82
N TYR A 148 -1.62 6.03 7.54
CA TYR A 148 -2.39 6.53 6.41
C TYR A 148 -3.90 6.31 6.54
N ASN A 149 -4.66 7.35 6.21
CA ASN A 149 -6.12 7.36 6.17
C ASN A 149 -6.60 8.37 5.09
N LYS A 150 -7.90 8.42 4.78
CA LYS A 150 -8.43 9.28 3.70
C LYS A 150 -8.18 10.78 3.84
N TYR A 151 -7.85 11.25 5.05
CA TYR A 151 -7.55 12.65 5.34
C TYR A 151 -6.06 12.97 5.19
N ALA A 152 -5.22 11.97 4.89
CA ALA A 152 -3.89 12.21 4.37
C ALA A 152 -4.06 12.86 3.00
N HIS A 153 -3.74 14.15 2.92
CA HIS A 153 -4.03 14.99 1.77
C HIS A 153 -3.13 14.69 0.57
N GLU A 154 -2.01 14.00 0.79
CA GLU A 154 -0.94 13.84 -0.20
C GLU A 154 -0.39 12.42 -0.23
N ASP A 155 0.21 12.07 -1.35
CA ASP A 155 0.82 10.76 -1.56
C ASP A 155 2.22 10.67 -0.96
N ILE A 156 2.72 9.44 -0.80
CA ILE A 156 4.00 9.17 -0.12
C ILE A 156 5.16 9.94 -0.78
N LEU A 157 5.23 9.96 -2.12
CA LEU A 157 6.34 10.63 -2.81
C LEU A 157 6.24 12.14 -2.65
N THR A 158 5.05 12.72 -2.70
CA THR A 158 4.88 14.16 -2.44
C THR A 158 5.35 14.53 -1.04
N GLU A 159 4.99 13.75 -0.02
CA GLU A 159 5.44 13.97 1.36
C GLU A 159 6.97 13.87 1.49
N ILE A 160 7.59 12.89 0.81
CA ILE A 160 9.05 12.76 0.76
C ILE A 160 9.69 13.98 0.06
N LEU A 161 9.16 14.41 -1.07
CA LEU A 161 9.74 15.50 -1.87
C LEU A 161 9.66 16.85 -1.15
N LYS A 162 8.55 17.15 -0.48
CA LYS A 162 8.43 18.36 0.36
C LYS A 162 9.49 18.42 1.45
N ILE A 163 9.79 17.26 2.02
CA ILE A 163 10.83 17.12 3.04
C ILE A 163 12.22 17.44 2.46
N GLU A 164 12.49 17.05 1.20
CA GLU A 164 13.73 17.35 0.48
C GLU A 164 13.81 18.84 0.07
N GLU A 165 12.70 19.45 -0.39
CA GLU A 165 12.64 20.87 -0.76
C GLU A 165 12.89 21.80 0.44
N ILE A 166 12.28 21.53 1.60
CA ILE A 166 12.54 22.27 2.84
C ILE A 166 14.03 22.20 3.22
N GLN A 167 14.71 21.10 2.90
CA GLN A 167 16.15 20.98 3.19
C GLN A 167 16.97 21.88 2.25
N ALA A 168 16.63 21.93 0.95
CA ALA A 168 17.33 22.79 -0.01
C ALA A 168 17.20 24.29 0.31
N GLU A 169 16.12 24.73 0.96
CA GLU A 169 15.93 26.13 1.37
C GLU A 169 16.71 26.53 2.65
N ILE A 170 17.13 25.55 3.45
CA ILE A 170 17.83 25.78 4.74
C ILE A 170 19.35 25.57 4.61
N THR A 171 19.84 25.11 3.45
CA THR A 171 21.28 24.87 3.18
C THR A 171 21.87 25.98 2.30
#